data_AF-A0A1F6GFB5-F1
#
_entry.id   AF-A0A1F6GFB5-F1
#
_cell.length_a   1.000
_cell.length_b   1.000
_cell.length_c   1.000
_cell.angle_alpha   90.00
_cell.angle_beta   90.00
_cell.angle_gamma   90.00
#
_symmetry.space_group_name_H-M   'P 1'
#
loop_
_entity.id
_entity.type
_entity.pdbx_description
1 polymer ?
#
loop_
_entity_poly.entity_id
_entity_poly.type
_entity_poly.pdbx_seq_one_letter_code
_entity_poly.pdbx_strand_id
1 'polypeptide(L)'
;MKFVWALGLFILPWTTLAFEGAGAFKNIETQMGFGPRYVTSEGQKKARAWLKKEVGQLAEVAEVHAWKHQDAHGKVYALENLIFRFNPQAKRRVILGSHYDSRHYPDQDETDPYAPFLGANDGASGVAVLVELARDLRRDAKNWDFGVDLIFFDAEEGELDPKPRRWRPIGSIQFAEELGKYYPKAKPELAIVIDMVCDKDLQLKLEQFSIDSASGEVWRLWQIGSKHSPGFIPEMGYRIYDDHWALIQKGIPSMLLIDFDYPPFHTQKDLIDQCSIQSLEAVGQTLLEFLKGKR
;
A
#
# COMPACT_ATOMS: atom_id res chain seq x y z
N MET A 1 -52.02 37.11 -23.60
CA MET A 1 -50.94 36.11 -23.77
C MET A 1 -49.92 36.30 -22.66
N LYS A 2 -49.88 35.39 -21.67
CA LYS A 2 -48.83 35.35 -20.64
C LYS A 2 -47.85 34.25 -21.04
N PHE A 3 -46.61 34.60 -21.36
CA PHE A 3 -45.54 33.64 -21.57
C PHE A 3 -44.91 33.33 -20.20
N VAL A 4 -45.04 32.07 -19.76
CA VAL A 4 -44.29 31.53 -18.63
C VAL A 4 -43.02 30.91 -19.20
N TRP A 5 -41.87 31.45 -18.84
CA TRP A 5 -40.58 30.83 -19.10
C TRP A 5 -40.31 29.80 -18.00
N ALA A 6 -40.33 28.53 -18.34
CA ALA A 6 -39.85 27.47 -17.46
C ALA A 6 -38.31 27.50 -17.46
N LEU A 7 -37.71 27.93 -16.34
CA LEU A 7 -36.30 27.67 -16.08
C LEU A 7 -36.13 26.18 -15.83
N GLY A 8 -35.54 25.47 -16.79
CA GLY A 8 -35.04 24.12 -16.56
C GLY A 8 -33.86 24.18 -15.58
N LEU A 9 -34.02 23.61 -14.39
CA LEU A 9 -32.89 23.29 -13.53
C LEU A 9 -32.06 22.21 -14.22
N PHE A 10 -30.90 22.60 -14.76
CA PHE A 10 -29.83 21.65 -15.06
C PHE A 10 -29.26 21.16 -13.73
N ILE A 11 -29.70 19.98 -13.30
CA ILE A 11 -29.01 19.23 -12.26
C ILE A 11 -27.73 18.71 -12.93
N LEU A 12 -26.60 19.38 -12.66
CA LEU A 12 -25.29 18.86 -13.01
C LEU A 12 -25.16 17.48 -12.34
N PRO A 13 -24.79 16.41 -13.07
CA PRO A 13 -24.58 15.12 -12.46
C PRO A 13 -23.51 15.27 -11.38
N TRP A 14 -23.77 14.72 -10.19
CA TRP A 14 -22.76 14.61 -9.16
C TRP A 14 -21.60 13.81 -9.77
N THR A 15 -20.53 14.48 -10.15
CA THR A 15 -19.28 13.80 -10.50
C THR A 15 -18.83 13.08 -9.24
N THR A 16 -19.08 11.78 -9.18
CA THR A 16 -18.36 10.89 -8.28
C THR A 16 -16.88 11.09 -8.60
N LEU A 17 -16.17 11.84 -7.76
CA LEU A 17 -14.72 11.99 -7.94
C LEU A 17 -14.09 10.59 -7.85
N ALA A 18 -13.41 10.23 -8.93
CA ALA A 18 -12.62 9.03 -9.08
C ALA A 18 -11.24 9.25 -8.45
N PHE A 19 -10.57 8.15 -8.10
CA PHE A 19 -9.18 8.15 -7.67
C PHE A 19 -8.27 8.74 -8.77
N GLU A 20 -7.33 9.62 -8.44
CA GLU A 20 -6.47 10.29 -9.43
C GLU A 20 -5.16 9.52 -9.68
N GLY A 21 -5.13 8.65 -10.70
CA GLY A 21 -3.90 7.89 -11.05
C GLY A 21 -2.67 8.76 -11.33
N ALA A 22 -2.86 9.95 -11.91
CA ALA A 22 -1.77 10.90 -12.15
C ALA A 22 -1.17 11.46 -10.85
N GLY A 23 -2.00 11.63 -9.81
CA GLY A 23 -1.55 12.00 -8.47
C GLY A 23 -0.68 10.90 -7.86
N ALA A 24 -1.12 9.65 -7.95
CA ALA A 24 -0.33 8.49 -7.53
C ALA A 24 1.00 8.39 -8.30
N PHE A 25 1.00 8.54 -9.62
CA PHE A 25 2.24 8.49 -10.41
C PHE A 25 3.26 9.56 -9.98
N LYS A 26 2.81 10.78 -9.70
CA LYS A 26 3.66 11.86 -9.15
C LYS A 26 4.22 11.53 -7.75
N ASN A 27 3.48 10.77 -6.96
CA ASN A 27 3.98 10.28 -5.67
C ASN A 27 5.11 9.27 -5.88
N ILE A 28 5.10 8.45 -6.94
CA ILE A 28 6.26 7.61 -7.31
C ILE A 28 7.44 8.49 -7.71
N GLU A 29 7.26 9.48 -8.60
CA GLU A 29 8.33 10.43 -8.98
C GLU A 29 9.01 11.07 -7.77
N THR A 30 8.20 11.47 -6.79
CA THR A 30 8.69 12.09 -5.56
C THR A 30 9.56 11.13 -4.75
N GLN A 31 9.11 9.88 -4.60
CA GLN A 31 9.84 8.84 -3.88
C GLN A 31 11.15 8.46 -4.59
N MET A 32 11.13 8.37 -5.91
CA MET A 32 12.33 8.11 -6.73
C MET A 32 13.36 9.24 -6.59
N GLY A 33 12.90 10.50 -6.43
CA GLY A 33 13.76 11.65 -6.14
C GLY A 33 14.47 11.59 -4.78
N PHE A 34 14.08 10.69 -3.88
CA PHE A 34 14.79 10.47 -2.61
C PHE A 34 16.03 9.58 -2.76
N GLY A 35 16.14 8.83 -3.86
CA GLY A 35 17.11 7.75 -4.04
C GLY A 35 16.68 6.45 -3.36
N PRO A 36 17.59 5.48 -3.20
CA PRO A 36 17.33 4.22 -2.48
C PRO A 36 16.81 4.47 -1.06
N ARG A 37 15.82 3.67 -0.63
CA ARG A 37 15.09 3.82 0.64
C ARG A 37 15.31 2.65 1.60
N TYR A 38 16.37 1.87 1.40
CA TYR A 38 16.76 0.78 2.30
C TYR A 38 17.06 1.30 3.72
N VAL A 39 17.06 0.37 4.69
CA VAL A 39 17.28 0.66 6.11
C VAL A 39 18.51 1.54 6.35
N THR A 40 18.35 2.65 7.06
CA THR A 40 19.36 3.71 7.36
C THR A 40 19.78 4.64 6.24
N SER A 41 19.33 4.44 5.01
CA SER A 41 19.64 5.34 3.89
C SER A 41 19.08 6.75 4.11
N GLU A 42 19.67 7.75 3.44
CA GLU A 42 19.10 9.10 3.41
C GLU A 42 17.73 9.14 2.69
N GLY A 43 17.52 8.27 1.70
CA GLY A 43 16.24 8.15 1.01
C GLY A 43 15.13 7.67 1.93
N GLN A 44 15.40 6.70 2.81
CA GLN A 44 14.45 6.24 3.82
C GLN A 44 14.04 7.37 4.76
N LYS A 45 15.00 8.15 5.26
CA LYS A 45 14.73 9.30 6.15
C LYS A 45 13.86 10.34 5.46
N LYS A 46 14.13 10.64 4.18
CA LYS A 46 13.31 11.55 3.36
C LYS A 46 11.91 11.00 3.14
N ALA A 47 11.76 9.71 2.83
CA ALA A 47 10.47 9.05 2.67
C ALA A 47 9.62 9.13 3.94
N ARG A 48 10.21 8.80 5.12
CA ARG A 48 9.53 8.94 6.41
C ARG A 48 9.06 10.36 6.68
N ALA A 49 9.93 11.34 6.46
CA ALA A 49 9.60 12.75 6.68
C ALA A 49 8.50 13.23 5.72
N TRP A 50 8.56 12.81 4.46
CA TRP A 50 7.56 13.11 3.45
C TRP A 50 6.21 12.49 3.78
N LEU A 51 6.13 11.20 4.15
CA LEU A 51 4.88 10.54 4.56
C LEU A 51 4.24 11.20 5.78
N LYS A 52 5.05 11.48 6.82
CA LYS A 52 4.59 12.21 8.02
C LYS A 52 3.99 13.58 7.67
N LYS A 53 4.53 14.26 6.67
CA LYS A 53 4.01 15.54 6.19
C LYS A 53 2.76 15.36 5.33
N GLU A 54 2.86 14.60 4.25
CA GLU A 54 1.82 14.51 3.21
C GLU A 54 0.56 13.79 3.68
N VAL A 55 0.70 12.69 4.43
CA VAL A 55 -0.45 11.92 4.95
C VAL A 55 -0.87 12.45 6.32
N GLY A 56 0.09 12.90 7.15
CA GLY A 56 -0.20 13.44 8.49
C GLY A 56 -1.07 14.70 8.47
N GLN A 57 -0.98 15.53 7.41
CA GLN A 57 -1.89 16.67 7.24
C GLN A 57 -3.31 16.25 6.79
N LEU A 58 -3.49 15.02 6.28
CA LEU A 58 -4.76 14.49 5.76
C LEU A 58 -5.53 13.68 6.80
N ALA A 59 -4.83 12.87 7.59
CA ALA A 59 -5.41 12.01 8.61
C ALA A 59 -5.81 12.79 9.87
N GLU A 60 -6.76 12.24 10.66
CA GLU A 60 -7.12 12.84 11.95
C GLU A 60 -6.16 12.46 13.08
N VAL A 61 -5.47 11.32 12.93
CA VAL A 61 -4.44 10.86 13.87
C VAL A 61 -3.23 10.34 13.08
N ALA A 62 -2.03 10.74 13.50
CA ALA A 62 -0.77 10.22 13.00
C ALA A 62 0.06 9.67 14.17
N GLU A 63 0.49 8.43 14.08
CA GLU A 63 1.27 7.72 15.09
C GLU A 63 2.53 7.13 14.46
N VAL A 64 3.59 7.03 15.27
CA VAL A 64 4.84 6.37 14.89
C VAL A 64 5.01 5.14 15.77
N HIS A 65 5.13 3.97 15.13
CA HIS A 65 5.51 2.73 15.79
C HIS A 65 7.01 2.54 15.63
N ALA A 66 7.78 2.90 16.67
CA ALA A 66 9.23 2.90 16.65
C ALA A 66 9.82 1.80 17.54
N TRP A 67 10.86 1.13 17.05
CA TRP A 67 11.62 0.13 17.82
C TRP A 67 13.09 0.13 17.44
N LYS A 68 13.90 -0.55 18.25
CA LYS A 68 15.29 -0.88 17.92
C LYS A 68 15.34 -2.32 17.41
N HIS A 69 15.78 -2.49 16.17
CA HIS A 69 16.00 -3.79 15.56
C HIS A 69 17.49 -4.14 15.60
N GLN A 70 17.85 -5.36 15.98
CA GLN A 70 19.22 -5.84 15.95
C GLN A 70 19.34 -6.95 14.91
N ASP A 71 20.22 -6.78 13.93
CA ASP A 71 20.46 -7.81 12.90
C ASP A 71 21.27 -9.01 13.41
N ALA A 72 21.39 -10.02 12.55
CA ALA A 72 22.19 -11.22 12.81
C ALA A 72 23.68 -10.93 13.08
N HIS A 73 24.18 -9.75 12.72
CA HIS A 73 25.56 -9.31 12.94
C HIS A 73 25.73 -8.43 14.18
N GLY A 74 24.65 -8.16 14.93
CA GLY A 74 24.66 -7.35 16.14
C GLY A 74 24.57 -5.84 15.90
N LYS A 75 24.36 -5.39 14.67
CA LYS A 75 24.14 -3.97 14.37
C LYS A 75 22.70 -3.60 14.67
N VAL A 76 22.52 -2.43 15.29
CA VAL A 76 21.22 -1.94 15.76
C VAL A 76 20.73 -0.79 14.89
N TYR A 77 19.46 -0.87 14.47
CA TYR A 77 18.76 0.10 13.64
C TYR A 77 17.56 0.67 14.37
N ALA A 78 17.23 1.94 14.09
CA ALA A 78 15.98 2.54 14.52
C ALA A 78 14.97 2.47 13.37
N LEU A 79 13.98 1.59 13.53
CA LEU A 79 12.94 1.34 12.54
C LEU A 79 11.63 1.98 12.98
N GLU A 80 10.83 2.39 12.00
CA GLU A 80 9.59 3.12 12.24
C GLU A 80 8.51 2.74 11.22
N ASN A 81 7.43 2.08 11.66
CA ASN A 81 6.21 2.07 10.86
C ASN A 81 5.44 3.38 11.12
N LEU A 82 4.71 3.83 10.10
CA LEU A 82 3.89 5.04 10.17
C LEU A 82 2.42 4.66 10.09
N ILE A 83 1.61 5.11 11.04
CA ILE A 83 0.20 4.77 11.14
C ILE A 83 -0.62 6.05 11.05
N PHE A 84 -1.52 6.13 10.08
CA PHE A 84 -2.40 7.27 9.85
C PHE A 84 -3.85 6.82 9.90
N ARG A 85 -4.63 7.38 10.83
CA ARG A 85 -6.01 6.95 11.07
C ARG A 85 -7.02 7.95 10.53
N PHE A 86 -7.96 7.41 9.77
CA PHE A 86 -9.15 8.08 9.28
C PHE A 86 -10.37 7.51 10.01
N ASN A 87 -11.28 8.39 10.41
CA ASN A 87 -12.41 8.11 11.29
C ASN A 87 -11.98 7.31 12.54
N PRO A 88 -11.12 7.87 13.43
CA PRO A 88 -10.53 7.15 14.56
C PRO A 88 -11.54 6.77 15.64
N GLN A 89 -12.72 7.40 15.66
CA GLN A 89 -13.78 7.10 16.64
C GLN A 89 -14.59 5.85 16.27
N ALA A 90 -14.53 5.41 15.02
CA ALA A 90 -15.19 4.20 14.58
C ALA A 90 -14.57 2.96 15.23
N LYS A 91 -15.44 2.06 15.72
CA LYS A 91 -15.04 0.82 16.40
C LYS A 91 -14.56 -0.25 15.42
N ARG A 92 -15.22 -0.34 14.27
CA ARG A 92 -14.86 -1.23 13.16
C ARG A 92 -13.72 -0.59 12.40
N ARG A 93 -12.67 -1.35 12.05
CA ARG A 93 -11.48 -0.81 11.38
C ARG A 93 -11.01 -1.71 10.25
N VAL A 94 -10.49 -1.10 9.19
CA VAL A 94 -9.81 -1.76 8.07
C VAL A 94 -8.40 -1.18 7.97
N ILE A 95 -7.39 -2.04 7.81
CA ILE A 95 -6.02 -1.63 7.52
C ILE A 95 -5.81 -1.62 6.01
N LEU A 96 -5.18 -0.58 5.48
CA LEU A 96 -4.50 -0.61 4.18
C LEU A 96 -3.00 -0.43 4.43
N GLY A 97 -2.20 -1.38 3.96
CA GLY A 97 -0.78 -1.48 4.23
C GLY A 97 0.07 -1.40 2.97
N SER A 98 1.28 -0.88 3.08
CA SER A 98 2.32 -1.00 2.05
C SER A 98 3.68 -0.78 2.71
N HIS A 99 4.71 -1.48 2.28
CA HIS A 99 6.06 -1.14 2.70
C HIS A 99 6.58 0.10 1.98
N TYR A 100 7.46 0.87 2.60
CA TYR A 100 7.99 2.11 2.00
C TYR A 100 9.52 2.14 1.86
N ASP A 101 10.19 1.14 2.43
CA ASP A 101 11.61 0.94 2.17
C ASP A 101 11.83 0.37 0.77
N SER A 102 13.11 0.25 0.39
CA SER A 102 13.51 -0.43 -0.83
C SER A 102 14.57 -1.46 -0.46
N ARG A 103 14.79 -2.42 -1.34
CA ARG A 103 15.96 -3.30 -1.24
C ARG A 103 17.26 -2.50 -1.21
N HIS A 104 18.26 -3.03 -0.50
CA HIS A 104 19.59 -2.40 -0.48
C HIS A 104 20.30 -2.59 -1.82
N TYR A 105 20.19 -3.79 -2.41
CA TYR A 105 20.84 -4.13 -3.67
C TYR A 105 19.87 -4.89 -4.59
N PRO A 106 20.02 -4.75 -5.91
CA PRO A 106 19.27 -5.49 -6.91
C PRO A 106 19.88 -6.89 -7.07
N ASP A 107 19.68 -7.76 -6.10
CA ASP A 107 20.36 -9.07 -6.03
C ASP A 107 19.95 -10.07 -7.13
N GLN A 108 18.92 -9.75 -7.92
CA GLN A 108 18.53 -10.49 -9.12
C GLN A 108 19.06 -9.88 -10.43
N ASP A 109 19.79 -8.75 -10.35
CA ASP A 109 20.42 -8.14 -11.53
C ASP A 109 21.63 -8.97 -11.99
N GLU A 110 21.55 -9.46 -13.22
CA GLU A 110 22.62 -10.28 -13.82
C GLU A 110 23.90 -9.48 -14.09
N THR A 111 23.81 -8.15 -14.20
CA THR A 111 24.93 -7.30 -14.63
C THR A 111 25.67 -6.68 -13.45
N ASP A 112 24.95 -6.13 -12.47
CA ASP A 112 25.53 -5.55 -11.26
C ASP A 112 24.60 -5.76 -10.05
N PRO A 113 24.79 -6.86 -9.29
CA PRO A 113 23.98 -7.16 -8.11
C PRO A 113 24.32 -6.31 -6.89
N TYR A 114 25.13 -5.25 -7.05
CA TYR A 114 25.51 -4.29 -6.00
C TYR A 114 25.23 -2.83 -6.39
N ALA A 115 24.59 -2.60 -7.53
CA ALA A 115 24.17 -1.28 -7.95
C ALA A 115 23.12 -0.66 -6.98
N PRO A 116 22.86 0.65 -7.05
CA PRO A 116 21.74 1.25 -6.32
C PRO A 116 20.40 0.70 -6.81
N PHE A 117 19.60 0.13 -5.90
CA PHE A 117 18.21 -0.24 -6.17
C PHE A 117 17.28 0.91 -5.83
N LEU A 118 16.39 1.29 -6.75
CA LEU A 118 15.47 2.40 -6.55
C LEU A 118 14.06 1.98 -6.19
N GLY A 119 13.56 0.81 -6.60
CA GLY A 119 12.25 0.29 -6.21
C GLY A 119 11.09 1.20 -6.63
N ALA A 120 10.86 1.37 -7.94
CA ALA A 120 9.73 2.17 -8.41
C ALA A 120 8.39 1.43 -8.24
N ASN A 121 8.38 0.14 -8.57
CA ASN A 121 7.24 -0.73 -8.36
C ASN A 121 7.30 -1.35 -6.96
N ASP A 122 8.44 -1.96 -6.62
CA ASP A 122 8.74 -2.59 -5.33
C ASP A 122 9.03 -1.50 -4.27
N GLY A 123 8.04 -1.26 -3.40
CA GLY A 123 7.99 -0.17 -2.42
C GLY A 123 7.22 1.06 -2.88
N ALA A 124 7.69 1.79 -3.91
CA ALA A 124 7.12 3.13 -4.16
C ALA A 124 5.67 3.11 -4.71
N SER A 125 5.25 2.04 -5.40
CA SER A 125 3.92 1.98 -6.03
C SER A 125 2.77 1.89 -5.03
N GLY A 126 2.86 0.98 -4.05
CA GLY A 126 1.82 0.82 -3.03
C GLY A 126 1.73 2.05 -2.15
N VAL A 127 2.87 2.62 -1.76
CA VAL A 127 2.93 3.91 -1.04
C VAL A 127 2.21 5.01 -1.82
N ALA A 128 2.49 5.12 -3.12
CA ALA A 128 1.90 6.13 -3.98
C ALA A 128 0.38 6.01 -4.08
N VAL A 129 -0.14 4.78 -4.19
CA VAL A 129 -1.58 4.51 -4.16
C VAL A 129 -2.20 4.95 -2.84
N LEU A 130 -1.59 4.59 -1.70
CA LEU A 130 -2.12 4.93 -0.38
C LEU A 130 -2.07 6.44 -0.07
N VAL A 131 -1.01 7.13 -0.50
CA VAL A 131 -0.91 8.60 -0.34
C VAL A 131 -1.99 9.32 -1.13
N GLU A 132 -2.29 8.86 -2.35
CA GLU A 132 -3.36 9.46 -3.14
C GLU A 132 -4.74 9.11 -2.58
N LEU A 133 -4.96 7.85 -2.17
CA LEU A 133 -6.19 7.40 -1.54
C LEU A 133 -6.49 8.14 -0.23
N ALA A 134 -5.45 8.58 0.51
CA ALA A 134 -5.60 9.39 1.72
C ALA A 134 -6.39 10.69 1.46
N ARG A 135 -6.31 11.26 0.25
CA ARG A 135 -7.07 12.47 -0.14
C ARG A 135 -8.57 12.17 -0.21
N ASP A 136 -8.94 11.02 -0.76
CA ASP A 136 -10.32 10.54 -0.79
C ASP A 136 -10.83 10.17 0.60
N LEU A 137 -10.00 9.50 1.40
CA LEU A 137 -10.36 9.12 2.77
C LEU A 137 -10.63 10.34 3.64
N ARG A 138 -9.80 11.39 3.55
CA ARG A 138 -10.04 12.66 4.27
C ARG A 138 -11.43 13.24 3.99
N ARG A 139 -11.92 13.11 2.77
CA ARG A 139 -13.23 13.63 2.34
C ARG A 139 -14.37 12.71 2.80
N ASP A 140 -14.20 11.40 2.61
CA ASP A 140 -15.31 10.45 2.62
C ASP A 140 -15.40 9.63 3.92
N ALA A 141 -14.28 9.29 4.57
CA ALA A 141 -14.22 8.27 5.63
C ALA A 141 -15.03 8.63 6.88
N LYS A 142 -15.17 9.92 7.20
CA LYS A 142 -16.01 10.40 8.31
C LYS A 142 -17.49 10.05 8.19
N ASN A 143 -17.94 9.72 6.97
CA ASN A 143 -19.33 9.35 6.69
C ASN A 143 -19.54 7.82 6.72
N TRP A 144 -18.51 7.04 7.05
CA TRP A 144 -18.58 5.57 7.10
C TRP A 144 -18.75 5.13 8.56
N ASP A 145 -19.31 3.94 8.76
CA ASP A 145 -19.48 3.34 10.09
C ASP A 145 -18.23 2.59 10.59
N PHE A 146 -17.18 2.56 9.77
CA PHE A 146 -15.85 2.02 10.07
C PHE A 146 -14.76 3.07 9.82
N GLY A 147 -13.59 2.85 10.43
CA GLY A 147 -12.38 3.64 10.23
C GLY A 147 -11.37 2.93 9.34
N VAL A 148 -10.50 3.71 8.70
CA VAL A 148 -9.40 3.20 7.87
C VAL A 148 -8.07 3.59 8.49
N ASP A 149 -7.18 2.64 8.65
CA ASP A 149 -5.81 2.88 9.09
C ASP A 149 -4.87 2.63 7.90
N LEU A 150 -4.20 3.67 7.44
CA LEU A 150 -3.09 3.53 6.50
C LEU A 150 -1.82 3.22 7.30
N ILE A 151 -1.16 2.13 6.98
CA ILE A 151 0.07 1.71 7.65
C ILE A 151 1.18 1.56 6.62
N PHE A 152 2.26 2.31 6.82
CA PHE A 152 3.47 2.19 6.02
C PHE A 152 4.50 1.38 6.81
N PHE A 153 4.77 0.16 6.36
CA PHE A 153 5.69 -0.77 7.01
C PHE A 153 7.14 -0.50 6.60
N ASP A 154 8.06 -0.66 7.54
CA ASP A 154 9.47 -0.41 7.37
C ASP A 154 10.28 -1.70 7.40
N ALA A 155 11.39 -1.74 6.66
CA ALA A 155 12.28 -2.90 6.58
C ALA A 155 11.56 -4.19 6.15
N GLU A 156 10.62 -4.08 5.20
CA GLU A 156 10.00 -5.23 4.54
C GLU A 156 11.07 -5.95 3.71
N GLU A 157 11.84 -5.18 2.92
CA GLU A 157 12.87 -5.67 2.00
C GLU A 157 14.10 -6.24 2.71
N GLY A 158 14.10 -6.13 4.05
CA GLY A 158 15.01 -6.80 4.95
C GLY A 158 16.14 -5.92 5.46
N GLU A 159 17.17 -6.59 5.96
CA GLU A 159 18.33 -5.95 6.56
C GLU A 159 19.33 -5.50 5.49
N LEU A 160 20.41 -4.83 5.89
CA LEU A 160 21.46 -4.36 4.98
C LEU A 160 22.31 -5.48 4.36
N ASP A 161 22.16 -6.72 4.83
CA ASP A 161 22.91 -7.88 4.33
C ASP A 161 22.48 -8.18 2.88
N PRO A 162 23.41 -8.17 1.90
CA PRO A 162 23.10 -8.51 0.51
C PRO A 162 22.71 -9.99 0.30
N LYS A 163 22.96 -10.88 1.27
CA LYS A 163 22.65 -12.31 1.17
C LYS A 163 21.97 -12.80 2.45
N PRO A 164 20.80 -12.25 2.81
CA PRO A 164 20.15 -12.60 4.06
C PRO A 164 19.84 -14.10 4.02
N ARG A 165 20.26 -14.83 5.07
CA ARG A 165 19.99 -16.28 5.19
C ARG A 165 18.50 -16.62 5.10
N ARG A 166 17.64 -15.68 5.50
CA ARG A 166 16.20 -15.79 5.42
C ARG A 166 15.60 -14.38 5.39
N TRP A 167 14.95 -14.04 4.28
CA TRP A 167 14.15 -12.83 4.17
C TRP A 167 12.91 -12.90 5.08
N ARG A 168 12.52 -11.75 5.64
CA ARG A 168 11.32 -11.58 6.49
C ARG A 168 10.87 -10.11 6.45
N PRO A 169 9.56 -9.84 6.49
CA PRO A 169 9.04 -8.48 6.52
C PRO A 169 9.09 -7.93 7.96
N ILE A 170 10.17 -7.23 8.32
CA ILE A 170 10.49 -6.93 9.72
C ILE A 170 9.44 -6.00 10.35
N GLY A 171 9.01 -4.97 9.62
CA GLY A 171 8.09 -3.95 10.12
C GLY A 171 6.71 -4.48 10.45
N SER A 172 6.09 -5.23 9.54
CA SER A 172 4.77 -5.83 9.77
C SER A 172 4.81 -6.91 10.86
N ILE A 173 5.89 -7.72 10.93
CA ILE A 173 6.08 -8.68 12.03
C ILE A 173 6.09 -7.96 13.37
N GLN A 174 6.90 -6.90 13.50
CA GLN A 174 6.97 -6.15 14.76
C GLN A 174 5.62 -5.51 15.10
N PHE A 175 4.94 -4.92 14.11
CA PHE A 175 3.61 -4.34 14.32
C PHE A 175 2.59 -5.37 14.78
N ALA A 176 2.60 -6.55 14.16
CA ALA A 176 1.72 -7.67 14.48
C ALA A 176 1.98 -8.18 15.92
N GLU A 177 3.23 -8.24 16.38
CA GLU A 177 3.55 -8.58 17.77
C GLU A 177 3.02 -7.53 18.77
N GLU A 178 3.00 -6.27 18.38
CA GLU A 178 2.51 -5.16 19.21
C GLU A 178 1.06 -4.76 18.95
N LEU A 179 0.30 -5.56 18.20
CA LEU A 179 -1.04 -5.25 17.72
C LEU A 179 -1.98 -4.78 18.84
N GLY A 180 -1.88 -5.39 20.02
CA GLY A 180 -2.70 -5.05 21.19
C GLY A 180 -2.49 -3.63 21.71
N LYS A 181 -1.35 -2.99 21.43
CA LYS A 181 -1.09 -1.58 21.78
C LYS A 181 -1.92 -0.63 20.90
N TYR A 182 -2.09 -0.97 19.62
CA TYR A 182 -2.78 -0.14 18.63
C TYR A 182 -4.29 -0.43 18.54
N TYR A 183 -4.68 -1.67 18.85
CA TYR A 183 -6.05 -2.17 18.81
C TYR A 183 -6.46 -2.90 20.11
N PRO A 184 -6.48 -2.20 21.27
CA PRO A 184 -6.70 -2.83 22.57
C PRO A 184 -8.12 -3.36 22.79
N LYS A 185 -9.10 -2.91 21.99
CA LYS A 185 -10.53 -3.24 22.18
C LYS A 185 -11.01 -4.35 21.23
N ALA A 186 -10.62 -4.27 19.97
CA ALA A 186 -11.01 -5.20 18.91
C ALA A 186 -10.00 -5.13 17.78
N LYS A 187 -9.71 -6.27 17.15
CA LYS A 187 -8.86 -6.33 15.97
C LYS A 187 -9.56 -5.67 14.77
N PRO A 188 -8.80 -5.13 13.80
CA PRO A 188 -9.33 -4.78 12.49
C PRO A 188 -10.06 -5.96 11.84
N GLU A 189 -11.11 -5.66 11.08
CA GLU A 189 -11.93 -6.66 10.39
C GLU A 189 -11.23 -7.23 9.15
N LEU A 190 -10.35 -6.43 8.55
CA LEU A 190 -9.63 -6.74 7.32
C LEU A 190 -8.33 -5.93 7.25
N ALA A 191 -7.30 -6.51 6.66
CA ALA A 191 -6.14 -5.79 6.15
C ALA A 191 -5.95 -6.05 4.65
N ILE A 192 -5.56 -5.03 3.91
CA ILE A 192 -5.20 -5.13 2.49
C ILE A 192 -3.79 -4.58 2.36
N VAL A 193 -2.84 -5.40 1.96
CA VAL A 193 -1.47 -4.97 1.64
C VAL A 193 -1.37 -4.75 0.13
N ILE A 194 -0.76 -3.64 -0.26
CA ILE A 194 -0.57 -3.21 -1.64
C ILE A 194 0.93 -3.20 -1.89
N ASP A 195 1.36 -4.05 -2.82
CA ASP A 195 2.77 -4.16 -3.21
C ASP A 195 2.91 -4.36 -4.73
N MET A 196 3.92 -3.75 -5.34
CA MET A 196 4.22 -3.87 -6.77
C MET A 196 3.00 -3.71 -7.71
N VAL A 197 2.31 -2.57 -7.65
CA VAL A 197 1.03 -2.34 -8.34
C VAL A 197 1.06 -1.30 -9.48
N CYS A 198 2.25 -0.83 -9.89
CA CYS A 198 2.37 0.17 -10.94
C CYS A 198 2.63 -0.39 -12.34
N ASP A 199 2.96 -1.67 -12.51
CA ASP A 199 3.44 -2.23 -13.79
C ASP A 199 2.52 -1.88 -14.97
N LYS A 200 3.11 -1.50 -16.11
CA LYS A 200 2.43 -1.26 -17.38
C LYS A 200 1.67 -2.47 -17.88
N ASP A 201 2.16 -3.67 -17.61
CA ASP A 201 1.49 -4.94 -17.94
C ASP A 201 0.93 -5.62 -16.68
N LEU A 202 0.16 -4.85 -15.90
CA LEU A 202 -0.34 -5.25 -14.57
C LEU A 202 -1.06 -6.63 -14.57
N GLN A 203 -0.58 -7.56 -13.75
CA GLN A 203 -1.13 -8.92 -13.56
C GLN A 203 -1.33 -9.28 -12.08
N LEU A 204 -2.46 -8.86 -11.52
CA LEU A 204 -2.88 -9.19 -10.15
C LEU A 204 -3.66 -10.51 -10.12
N LYS A 205 -2.99 -11.59 -9.72
CA LYS A 205 -3.59 -12.92 -9.48
C LYS A 205 -3.97 -13.12 -8.01
N LEU A 206 -4.84 -14.10 -7.74
CA LEU A 206 -5.33 -14.41 -6.39
C LEU A 206 -4.22 -15.07 -5.56
N GLU A 207 -3.60 -14.33 -4.64
CA GLU A 207 -2.54 -14.85 -3.77
C GLU A 207 -3.10 -15.89 -2.77
N GLN A 208 -2.35 -16.99 -2.54
CA GLN A 208 -2.87 -18.16 -1.83
C GLN A 208 -3.15 -17.92 -0.33
N PHE A 209 -2.27 -17.24 0.42
CA PHE A 209 -2.55 -16.91 1.82
C PHE A 209 -3.74 -15.97 1.97
N SER A 210 -3.92 -15.07 1.01
CA SER A 210 -5.05 -14.14 0.92
C SER A 210 -6.36 -14.89 0.73
N ILE A 211 -6.39 -15.88 -0.16
CA ILE A 211 -7.55 -16.76 -0.35
C ILE A 211 -7.82 -17.60 0.90
N ASP A 212 -6.78 -18.21 1.48
CA ASP A 212 -6.90 -19.00 2.72
C ASP A 212 -7.44 -18.15 3.89
N SER A 213 -7.11 -16.85 3.93
CA SER A 213 -7.45 -15.95 5.03
C SER A 213 -8.77 -15.20 4.86
N ALA A 214 -9.04 -14.69 3.66
CA ALA A 214 -10.08 -13.69 3.40
C ALA A 214 -10.83 -13.92 2.07
N SER A 215 -10.96 -15.18 1.63
CA SER A 215 -11.55 -15.60 0.34
C SER A 215 -12.71 -14.73 -0.17
N GLY A 216 -13.76 -14.55 0.64
CA GLY A 216 -14.93 -13.77 0.23
C GLY A 216 -14.63 -12.30 -0.08
N GLU A 217 -13.74 -11.67 0.69
CA GLU A 217 -13.32 -10.29 0.45
C GLU A 217 -12.35 -10.19 -0.74
N VAL A 218 -11.50 -11.20 -0.94
CA VAL A 218 -10.60 -11.26 -2.12
C VAL A 218 -11.42 -11.37 -3.40
N TRP A 219 -12.35 -12.32 -3.48
CA TRP A 219 -13.24 -12.46 -4.65
C TRP A 219 -14.04 -11.20 -4.92
N ARG A 220 -14.53 -10.55 -3.87
CA ARG A 220 -15.25 -9.29 -3.99
C ARG A 220 -14.37 -8.17 -4.56
N LEU A 221 -13.14 -8.04 -4.08
CA LEU A 221 -12.19 -7.04 -4.59
C LEU A 221 -11.89 -7.29 -6.07
N TRP A 222 -11.64 -8.54 -6.48
CA TRP A 222 -11.40 -8.89 -7.90
C TRP A 222 -12.63 -8.66 -8.79
N GLN A 223 -13.84 -8.89 -8.30
CA GLN A 223 -15.07 -8.56 -9.01
C GLN A 223 -15.23 -7.05 -9.26
N ILE A 224 -14.73 -6.22 -8.35
CA ILE A 224 -14.69 -4.77 -8.54
C ILE A 224 -13.57 -4.42 -9.52
N GLY A 225 -12.36 -4.92 -9.28
CA GLY A 225 -11.17 -4.57 -10.06
C GLY A 225 -11.22 -4.99 -11.52
N SER A 226 -11.84 -6.12 -11.84
CA SER A 226 -12.04 -6.57 -13.23
C SER A 226 -12.91 -5.63 -14.07
N LYS A 227 -13.63 -4.68 -13.45
CA LYS A 227 -14.34 -3.60 -14.15
C LYS A 227 -13.43 -2.44 -14.54
N HIS A 228 -12.30 -2.28 -13.85
CA HIS A 228 -11.34 -1.18 -14.01
C HIS A 228 -10.11 -1.58 -14.83
N SER A 229 -9.69 -2.85 -14.74
CA SER A 229 -8.57 -3.38 -15.54
C SER A 229 -8.69 -4.89 -15.76
N PRO A 230 -8.33 -5.40 -16.96
CA PRO A 230 -8.18 -6.85 -17.18
C PRO A 230 -7.05 -7.46 -16.34
N GLY A 231 -6.18 -6.64 -15.75
CA GLY A 231 -5.09 -7.07 -14.87
C GLY A 231 -5.56 -7.67 -13.55
N PHE A 232 -6.83 -7.51 -13.16
CA PHE A 232 -7.40 -8.27 -12.04
C PHE A 232 -7.81 -9.67 -12.52
N ILE A 233 -6.85 -10.59 -12.52
CA ILE A 233 -6.96 -11.93 -13.08
C ILE A 233 -7.54 -12.87 -12.00
N PRO A 234 -8.75 -13.43 -12.17
CA PRO A 234 -9.39 -14.30 -11.18
C PRO A 234 -8.84 -15.74 -11.23
N GLU A 235 -7.52 -15.87 -11.29
CA GLU A 235 -6.79 -17.14 -11.29
C GLU A 235 -5.89 -17.21 -10.06
N MET A 236 -5.68 -18.43 -9.53
CA MET A 236 -4.79 -18.64 -8.40
C MET A 236 -3.35 -18.33 -8.78
N GLY A 237 -2.72 -17.45 -8.01
CA GLY A 237 -1.31 -17.10 -8.12
C GLY A 237 -0.41 -17.86 -7.15
N TYR A 238 0.73 -17.26 -6.85
CA TYR A 238 1.72 -17.79 -5.93
C TYR A 238 1.25 -17.74 -4.47
N ARG A 239 1.96 -18.49 -3.62
CA ARG A 239 1.87 -18.38 -2.16
C ARG A 239 3.05 -17.54 -1.69
N ILE A 240 2.77 -16.31 -1.27
CA ILE A 240 3.81 -15.28 -1.06
C ILE A 240 3.87 -14.92 0.42
N TYR A 241 5.05 -15.05 1.02
CA TYR A 241 5.29 -14.48 2.34
C TYR A 241 5.57 -12.99 2.15
N ASP A 242 4.74 -12.14 2.76
CA ASP A 242 4.73 -10.68 2.61
C ASP A 242 4.12 -10.09 3.93
N ASP A 243 4.01 -8.78 4.05
CA ASP A 243 3.47 -8.06 5.20
C ASP A 243 2.09 -8.56 5.66
N HIS A 244 1.21 -8.94 4.72
CA HIS A 244 -0.13 -9.45 5.06
C HIS A 244 -0.05 -10.74 5.86
N TRP A 245 0.96 -11.57 5.61
CA TRP A 245 1.14 -12.85 6.30
C TRP A 245 1.31 -12.66 7.81
N ALA A 246 2.07 -11.64 8.24
CA ALA A 246 2.26 -11.34 9.66
C ALA A 246 0.93 -11.00 10.37
N LEU A 247 0.05 -10.28 9.67
CA LEU A 247 -1.29 -9.93 10.17
C LEU A 247 -2.22 -11.14 10.23
N ILE A 248 -2.15 -12.04 9.23
CA ILE A 248 -2.85 -13.33 9.22
C ILE A 248 -2.47 -14.16 10.45
N GLN A 249 -1.17 -14.22 10.80
CA GLN A 249 -0.72 -14.96 11.98
C GLN A 249 -1.29 -14.42 13.31
N LYS A 250 -1.70 -13.14 13.33
CA LYS A 250 -2.38 -12.53 14.47
C LYS A 250 -3.89 -12.56 14.34
N GLY A 251 -4.44 -13.27 13.37
CA GLY A 251 -5.87 -13.49 13.19
C GLY A 251 -6.62 -12.26 12.68
N ILE A 252 -5.95 -11.38 11.94
CA ILE A 252 -6.61 -10.37 11.11
C ILE A 252 -6.78 -11.00 9.72
N PRO A 253 -8.01 -11.14 9.20
CA PRO A 253 -8.22 -11.50 7.81
C PRO A 253 -7.45 -10.53 6.92
N SER A 254 -6.55 -11.02 6.07
CA SER A 254 -5.70 -10.14 5.27
C SER A 254 -5.56 -10.63 3.83
N MET A 255 -5.34 -9.70 2.91
CA MET A 255 -5.04 -10.01 1.51
C MET A 255 -3.88 -9.17 0.99
N LEU A 256 -3.23 -9.67 -0.06
CA LEU A 256 -2.17 -9.02 -0.81
C LEU A 256 -2.64 -8.75 -2.24
N LEU A 257 -2.47 -7.51 -2.69
CA LEU A 257 -2.51 -7.15 -4.11
C LEU A 257 -1.06 -7.01 -4.56
N ILE A 258 -0.61 -7.95 -5.38
CA ILE A 258 0.76 -7.97 -5.89
C ILE A 258 0.80 -8.48 -7.33
N ASP A 259 1.60 -7.81 -8.15
CA ASP A 259 2.00 -8.31 -9.46
C ASP A 259 3.38 -8.98 -9.36
N PHE A 260 3.36 -10.29 -9.15
CA PHE A 260 4.58 -11.05 -8.92
C PHE A 260 5.21 -11.59 -10.22
N ASP A 261 4.50 -11.51 -11.34
CA ASP A 261 5.03 -11.89 -12.65
C ASP A 261 5.71 -10.67 -13.32
N TYR A 262 6.64 -10.04 -12.60
CA TYR A 262 7.28 -8.76 -12.95
C TYR A 262 8.79 -8.93 -13.22
N PRO A 263 9.25 -9.00 -14.48
CA PRO A 263 10.66 -9.22 -14.81
C PRO A 263 11.69 -8.23 -14.21
N PRO A 264 11.37 -6.93 -14.00
CA PRO A 264 12.28 -5.99 -13.35
C PRO A 264 12.46 -6.19 -11.83
N PHE A 265 11.70 -7.09 -11.19
CA PHE A 265 11.76 -7.35 -9.75
C PHE A 265 13.20 -7.58 -9.26
N HIS A 266 13.61 -6.85 -8.21
CA HIS A 266 14.98 -6.88 -7.66
C HIS A 266 16.10 -6.64 -8.70
N THR A 267 15.84 -5.88 -9.76
CA THR A 267 16.87 -5.49 -10.74
C THR A 267 17.03 -3.96 -10.78
N GLN A 268 18.09 -3.46 -11.40
CA GLN A 268 18.24 -2.01 -11.66
C GLN A 268 17.16 -1.44 -12.59
N LYS A 269 16.37 -2.31 -13.23
CA LYS A 269 15.29 -1.92 -14.14
C LYS A 269 13.99 -1.62 -13.43
N ASP A 270 13.88 -1.82 -12.12
CA ASP A 270 12.69 -1.38 -11.37
C ASP A 270 12.70 0.15 -11.19
N LEU A 271 12.36 0.81 -12.29
CA LEU A 271 12.39 2.25 -12.49
C LEU A 271 11.00 2.75 -12.87
N ILE A 272 10.81 4.06 -12.78
CA ILE A 272 9.50 4.67 -13.02
C ILE A 272 8.98 4.47 -14.45
N ASP A 273 9.85 4.17 -15.40
CA ASP A 273 9.45 3.85 -16.77
C ASP A 273 8.80 2.47 -16.89
N GLN A 274 8.79 1.64 -15.84
CA GLN A 274 7.98 0.43 -15.76
C GLN A 274 6.56 0.74 -15.28
N CYS A 275 6.33 1.89 -14.64
CA CYS A 275 5.05 2.25 -14.06
C CYS A 275 4.07 2.85 -15.08
N SER A 276 2.77 2.69 -14.84
CA SER A 276 1.70 3.31 -15.61
C SER A 276 0.68 4.02 -14.72
N ILE A 277 0.18 5.16 -15.21
CA ILE A 277 -0.91 5.91 -14.56
C ILE A 277 -2.17 5.06 -14.50
N GLN A 278 -2.45 4.29 -15.56
CA GLN A 278 -3.65 3.48 -15.70
C GLN A 278 -3.70 2.32 -14.70
N SER A 279 -2.56 1.67 -14.44
CA SER A 279 -2.46 0.59 -13.44
C SER A 279 -2.72 1.13 -12.04
N LEU A 280 -2.07 2.24 -11.69
CA LEU A 280 -2.28 2.91 -10.41
C LEU A 280 -3.73 3.38 -10.25
N GLU A 281 -4.34 3.94 -11.30
CA GLU A 281 -5.73 4.36 -11.29
C GLU A 281 -6.68 3.18 -11.08
N ALA A 282 -6.48 2.07 -11.80
CA ALA A 282 -7.30 0.88 -11.67
C ALA A 282 -7.25 0.30 -10.25
N VAL A 283 -6.05 0.22 -9.66
CA VAL A 283 -5.85 -0.29 -8.29
C VAL A 283 -6.47 0.65 -7.26
N GLY A 284 -6.17 1.95 -7.33
CA GLY A 284 -6.70 2.94 -6.40
C GLY A 284 -8.23 3.06 -6.46
N GLN A 285 -8.80 3.09 -7.67
CA GLN A 285 -10.24 3.13 -7.86
C GLN A 285 -10.93 1.86 -7.33
N THR A 286 -10.31 0.69 -7.53
CA THR A 286 -10.81 -0.58 -6.99
C THR A 286 -10.85 -0.56 -5.46
N LEU A 287 -9.78 -0.10 -4.81
CA LEU A 287 -9.73 0.02 -3.36
C LEU A 287 -10.78 1.01 -2.85
N LEU A 288 -10.93 2.16 -3.50
CA LEU A 288 -11.91 3.18 -3.11
C LEU A 288 -13.35 2.66 -3.21
N GLU A 289 -13.70 1.97 -4.31
CA GLU A 289 -15.02 1.36 -4.49
C GLU A 289 -15.28 0.22 -3.51
N PHE A 290 -14.27 -0.62 -3.27
CA PHE A 290 -14.35 -1.71 -2.30
C PHE A 290 -14.66 -1.18 -0.89
N LEU A 291 -13.97 -0.12 -0.45
CA LEU A 291 -14.23 0.53 0.83
C LEU A 291 -15.61 1.18 0.88
N LYS A 292 -16.03 1.88 -0.19
CA LYS A 292 -17.37 2.49 -0.26
C LYS A 292 -18.49 1.45 -0.19
N GLY A 293 -18.26 0.24 -0.69
CA GLY A 293 -19.21 -0.86 -0.57
C GLY A 293 -19.25 -1.52 0.81
N LYS A 294 -18.32 -1.23 1.72
CA LYS A 294 -18.31 -1.75 3.10
C LYS A 294 -19.14 -0.91 4.09
N ARG A 295 -19.69 0.22 3.62
CA ARG A 295 -20.62 1.08 4.36
C ARG A 295 -21.90 0.34 4.75
#